data_AF-A0A0M3JIG4-F1
#
_entry.id   AF-A0A0M3JIG4-F1
#
_cell.length_a   1.000
_cell.length_b   1.000
_cell.length_c   1.000
_cell.angle_alpha   90.00
_cell.angle_beta   90.00
_cell.angle_gamma   90.00
#
_symmetry.space_group_name_H-M   'P 1'
#
loop_
_entity.id
_entity.type
_entity.pdbx_description
1 polymer ?
#
loop_
_entity_poly.entity_id
_entity_poly.type
_entity_poly.pdbx_seq_one_letter_code
_entity_poly.pdbx_strand_id
1 'polypeptide(L)' 'LLSSQMQLLEEVAVCVQMNWLTLLTGKSNVGKASTVNMLAELTGNRLSTMRLTSETDALELLGSFEQASGD' A
#
# COMPACT_ATOMS: atom_id res chain seq x y z
N LEU A 1 -1.36 -11.43 16.54
CA LEU A 1 -0.69 -10.12 16.33
C LEU A 1 0.55 -10.05 17.21
N LEU A 2 1.72 -9.72 16.66
CA LEU A 2 2.88 -9.38 17.50
C LEU A 2 2.61 -8.04 18.18
N SER A 3 2.83 -7.96 19.50
CA SER A 3 2.61 -6.74 20.28
C SER A 3 3.38 -5.53 19.74
N SER A 4 4.55 -5.77 19.13
CA SER A 4 5.40 -4.71 18.56
C SER A 4 4.79 -3.99 17.36
N GLN A 5 3.85 -4.63 16.63
CA GLN A 5 3.22 -4.04 15.44
C GLN A 5 1.92 -3.30 15.75
N MET A 6 1.43 -3.38 17.00
CA MET A 6 0.13 -2.83 17.38
C MET A 6 0.10 -1.30 17.26
N GLN A 7 1.17 -0.62 17.68
CA GLN A 7 1.30 0.84 17.55
C GLN A 7 1.30 1.28 16.08
N LEU A 8 2.12 0.65 15.24
CA LEU A 8 2.18 0.96 13.81
C LEU A 8 0.83 0.70 13.12
N LEU A 9 0.14 -0.39 13.49
CA LEU A 9 -1.16 -0.72 12.93
C LEU A 9 -2.21 0.34 13.26
N GLU A 10 -2.24 0.81 14.51
CA GLU A 10 -3.13 1.89 14.96
C GLU A 10 -2.86 3.20 14.22
N GLU A 11 -1.59 3.62 14.13
CA GLU A 11 -1.20 4.85 13.43
C GLU A 11 -1.61 4.80 11.95
N VAL A 12 -1.34 3.69 11.26
CA VAL A 12 -1.73 3.53 9.85
C VAL A 12 -3.26 3.48 9.70
N ALA A 13 -3.98 2.85 10.62
CA ALA A 13 -5.44 2.81 10.60
C ALA A 13 -6.04 4.22 10.69
N VAL A 14 -5.50 5.08 11.57
CA VAL A 14 -5.92 6.48 11.68
C VAL A 14 -5.65 7.23 10.38
N CYS A 15 -4.47 7.08 9.77
CA CYS A 15 -4.17 7.77 8.51
C CYS A 15 -5.11 7.34 7.37
N VAL A 16 -5.43 6.04 7.27
CA VAL A 16 -6.40 5.51 6.31
C VAL A 16 -7.79 6.10 6.55
N GLN A 17 -8.25 6.12 7.81
CA GLN A 17 -9.55 6.71 8.17
C GLN A 17 -9.65 8.19 7.81
N MET A 18 -8.54 8.92 7.90
CA MET A 18 -8.45 10.35 7.56
C MET A 18 -8.22 10.62 6.07
N ASN A 19 -8.14 9.59 5.21
CA ASN A 19 -7.75 9.70 3.81
C ASN A 19 -6.40 10.43 3.61
N TRP A 20 -5.44 10.16 4.47
CA TRP A 20 -4.10 10.76 4.38
C TRP A 20 -3.13 9.89 3.59
N LEU A 21 -2.36 10.55 2.71
CA LEU A 21 -1.21 9.93 2.07
C LEU A 21 -0.15 9.61 3.12
N THR A 22 0.19 8.34 3.26
CA THR A 22 1.04 7.83 4.35
C THR A 22 2.36 7.29 3.82
N LEU A 23 3.48 7.72 4.39
CA LEU A 23 4.82 7.21 4.07
C LEU A 23 5.42 6.47 5.27
N LEU A 24 5.68 5.17 5.12
CA LEU A 24 6.28 4.34 6.16
C LEU A 24 7.79 4.19 5.95
N THR A 25 8.58 4.70 6.90
CA THR A 25 10.06 4.67 6.84
C THR A 25 10.67 3.75 7.92
N GLY A 26 11.95 3.41 7.80
CA GLY A 26 12.70 2.61 8.78
C GLY A 26 13.48 1.44 8.18
N LYS A 27 14.17 0.65 9.01
CA LYS A 27 15.01 -0.49 8.56
C LYS A 27 14.22 -1.53 7.75
N SER A 28 14.91 -2.26 6.88
CA SER A 28 14.32 -3.41 6.17
C SER A 28 13.88 -4.51 7.15
N ASN A 29 12.88 -5.30 6.77
CA ASN A 29 12.37 -6.46 7.55
C ASN A 29 11.76 -6.15 8.93
N VAL A 30 11.37 -4.91 9.21
CA VAL A 30 10.63 -4.54 10.44
C VAL A 30 9.10 -4.67 10.29
N GLY A 31 8.62 -5.29 9.21
CA GLY A 31 7.20 -5.61 9.02
C GLY A 31 6.30 -4.48 8.49
N LYS A 32 6.86 -3.42 7.87
CA LYS A 32 6.08 -2.32 7.26
C LYS A 32 4.99 -2.82 6.29
N ALA A 33 5.38 -3.57 5.27
CA ALA A 33 4.45 -4.12 4.28
C ALA A 33 3.46 -5.10 4.92
N SER A 34 3.92 -5.91 5.88
CA SER A 34 3.07 -6.85 6.62
C SER A 34 1.98 -6.14 7.42
N THR A 35 2.29 -4.99 8.04
CA THR A 35 1.29 -4.21 8.80
C THR A 35 0.21 -3.64 7.88
N VAL A 36 0.56 -3.12 6.70
CA VAL A 36 -0.43 -2.62 5.72
C VAL A 36 -1.31 -3.76 5.18
N ASN A 37 -0.71 -4.92 4.88
CA ASN A 37 -1.46 -6.10 4.45
C ASN A 37 -2.44 -6.58 5.53
N MET A 38 -1.98 -6.65 6.78
CA MET A 38 -2.82 -7.04 7.91
C MET A 38 -3.97 -6.04 8.13
N LEU A 39 -3.71 -4.73 8.02
CA LEU A 39 -4.77 -3.74 8.13
C LEU A 39 -5.84 -3.93 7.05
N ALA A 40 -5.43 -4.17 5.81
CA ALA A 40 -6.36 -4.42 4.71
C ALA A 40 -7.21 -5.68 4.95
N GLU A 41 -6.60 -6.78 5.40
CA GLU A 41 -7.30 -8.02 5.78
C GLU A 41 -8.30 -7.80 6.91
N LEU A 42 -7.90 -7.08 7.98
CA LEU A 42 -8.77 -6.81 9.14
C LEU A 42 -9.94 -5.87 8.81
N THR A 43 -9.74 -4.96 7.85
CA THR A 43 -10.77 -3.99 7.45
C THR A 43 -11.60 -4.46 6.25
N GLY A 44 -11.26 -5.60 5.65
CA GLY A 44 -11.91 -6.10 4.43
C GLY A 44 -11.61 -5.25 3.19
N ASN A 45 -10.60 -4.38 3.23
CA ASN A 45 -10.22 -3.53 2.09
C ASN A 45 -9.34 -4.30 1.10
N ARG A 46 -9.49 -4.00 -0.20
CA ARG A 46 -8.62 -4.56 -1.23
C ARG A 46 -7.29 -3.80 -1.25
N LEU A 47 -6.20 -4.50 -0.92
CA LEU A 47 -4.84 -3.97 -1.06
C LEU A 47 -4.29 -4.28 -2.45
N SER A 48 -3.86 -3.25 -3.18
CA SER A 48 -3.08 -3.40 -4.41
C SER A 48 -1.64 -3.02 -4.13
N THR A 49 -0.69 -3.91 -4.44
CA THR A 49 0.74 -3.67 -4.23
C THR A 49 1.43 -3.47 -5.56
N MET A 50 2.22 -2.40 -5.66
CA MET A 50 3.14 -2.17 -6.77
C MET A 50 4.56 -2.04 -6.24
N ARG A 51 5.52 -2.70 -6.90
CA ARG A 51 6.95 -2.53 -6.60
C ARG A 51 7.50 -1.46 -7.53
N LEU A 52 8.17 -0.46 -6.95
CA LEU A 52 8.87 0.58 -7.70
C LEU A 52 10.37 0.25 -7.67
N THR A 53 11.00 0.29 -8.83
CA THR A 53 12.45 0.16 -9.00
C THR A 53 12.99 1.38 -9.74
N SER A 54 14.31 1.47 -9.92
CA SER A 54 14.92 2.58 -10.68
C SER A 54 14.54 2.55 -12.17
N GLU A 55 14.06 1.40 -12.67
CA GLU A 55 13.57 1.22 -14.03
C GLU A 55 12.08 1.57 -14.19
N THR A 56 11.33 1.77 -13.10
CA THR A 56 9.90 2.09 -13.17
C THR A 56 9.69 3.50 -13.72
N ASP A 57 8.97 3.61 -14.84
CA ASP A 57 8.62 4.88 -15.49
C ASP A 57 7.18 5.33 -15.17
N ALA A 58 6.88 6.62 -15.35
CA ALA A 58 5.57 7.21 -15.13
C ALA A 58 4.47 6.57 -15.98
N LEU A 59 4.79 6.08 -17.19
CA LEU A 59 3.85 5.37 -18.04
C LEU A 59 3.39 4.04 -17.43
N GLU A 60 4.24 3.36 -16.66
CA GLU A 60 3.84 2.14 -15.94
C GLU A 60 2.85 2.44 -14.81
N LEU A 61 2.94 3.63 -14.20
CA LEU A 61 2.02 4.08 -13.16
C LEU A 61 0.68 4.57 -13.71
N LEU A 62 0.71 5.31 -14.84
CA LEU A 62 -0.47 5.85 -15.49
C LEU A 62 -1.23 4.78 -16.29
N GLY A 63 -0.52 3.76 -16.76
CA GLY A 63 -1.03 2.74 -17.67
C GLY A 63 -0.96 3.16 -19.14
N SER A 64 -1.17 2.19 -20.02
CA SER A 64 -1.29 2.41 -21.47
C SER A 64 -2.73 2.70 -21.86
N PHE A 65 -2.93 3.55 -22.86
CA PHE A 65 -4.23 3.70 -23.51
C PHE A 65 -4.52 2.48 -24.39
N GLU A 66 -5.66 1.83 -24.17
CA GLU A 66 -6.19 0.79 -25.06
C GLU A 66 -7.39 1.37 -25.81
N GLN A 67 -7.27 1.47 -27.14
CA GLN A 67 -8.38 1.95 -27.97
C GLN A 67 -9.42 0.83 -28.05
N ALA A 68 -10.60 1.04 -27.47
CA ALA A 68 -11.70 0.09 -27.57
C ALA A 68 -12.08 -0.07 -29.06
N SER A 69 -11.73 -1.22 -29.64
CA SER A 69 -12.25 -1.66 -30.94
C SER A 69 -13.75 -1.90 -30.76
N GLY A 70 -14.58 -1.03 -31.34
CA GLY A 70 -16.03 -1.21 -31.30
C GLY A 70 -16.45 -2.34 -32.23
N ASP A 71 -16.79 -3.49 -31.64
CA ASP A 71 -17.68 -4.50 -32.21
C ASP A 71 -18.94 -4.61 -31.32
#